data_AF-A0A2U2MUG9-F1
#
_entry.id   AF-A0A2U2MUG9-F1
#
_cell.length_a   1.000
_cell.length_b   1.000
_cell.length_c   1.000
_cell.angle_alpha   90.00
_cell.angle_beta   90.00
_cell.angle_gamma   90.00
#
_symmetry.space_group_name_H-M   'P 1'
#
loop_
_entity.id
_entity.type
_entity.pdbx_description
1 polymer ?
#
loop_
_entity_poly.entity_id
_entity_poly.type
_entity_poly.pdbx_seq_one_letter_code
_entity_poly.pdbx_strand_id
1 'polypeptide(L)'
;MERIDVYRGEATEDEDGNRVQGPLELVASFDGLVAPVSTPETPSESSSGVVVDHAVYIRGDEPTGILDTDVIGVRGRRVPVDGVPAVWRDVHGRHVGDVVTVKLREG
;
A
#
# COMPACT_ATOMS: atom_id res chain seq x y z
N MET A 1 14.80 5.24 5.93
CA MET A 1 13.82 4.22 5.53
C MET A 1 12.89 4.03 6.71
N GLU A 2 11.60 3.92 6.45
CA GLU A 2 10.55 3.75 7.45
C GLU A 2 9.99 2.33 7.39
N ARG A 3 9.51 1.83 8.54
CA ARG A 3 8.93 0.49 8.64
C ARG A 3 7.57 0.46 7.93
N ILE A 4 7.41 -0.51 7.04
CA ILE A 4 6.20 -0.80 6.28
C ILE A 4 5.67 -2.15 6.73
N ASP A 5 4.55 -2.14 7.43
CA ASP A 5 3.87 -3.36 7.85
C ASP A 5 2.81 -3.75 6.81
N VAL A 6 2.68 -5.04 6.51
CA VAL A 6 1.67 -5.55 5.58
C VAL A 6 0.67 -6.37 6.38
N TYR A 7 -0.60 -6.01 6.27
CA TYR A 7 -1.70 -6.70 6.90
C TYR A 7 -2.59 -7.34 5.85
N ARG A 8 -2.99 -8.59 6.09
CA ARG A 8 -3.91 -9.34 5.24
C ARG A 8 -4.96 -10.01 6.13
N GLY A 9 -6.20 -10.02 5.66
CA GLY A 9 -7.25 -10.84 6.27
C GLY A 9 -7.50 -12.06 5.41
N GLU A 10 -7.88 -13.16 6.03
CA GLU A 10 -8.33 -14.34 5.29
C GLU A 10 -9.54 -13.99 4.43
N ALA A 11 -9.58 -14.48 3.19
CA ALA A 11 -10.76 -14.30 2.35
C ALA A 11 -11.90 -15.17 2.89
N THR A 12 -13.02 -14.53 3.23
CA THR A 12 -14.24 -15.18 3.70
C THR A 12 -15.43 -14.74 2.85
N GLU A 13 -16.57 -15.41 2.99
CA GLU A 13 -17.82 -15.06 2.32
C GLU A 13 -18.77 -14.45 3.35
N ASP A 14 -19.41 -13.33 3.02
CA ASP A 14 -20.48 -12.76 3.85
C ASP A 14 -21.81 -13.53 3.65
N GLU A 15 -22.86 -13.11 4.35
CA GLU A 15 -24.19 -13.73 4.27
C GLU A 15 -24.82 -13.68 2.86
N ASP A 16 -24.39 -12.76 2.01
CA ASP A 16 -24.80 -12.58 0.61
C ASP A 16 -23.87 -13.32 -0.38
N GLY A 17 -22.84 -14.01 0.11
CA GLY A 17 -21.85 -14.71 -0.72
C GLY A 17 -20.81 -13.78 -1.35
N ASN A 18 -20.67 -12.55 -0.87
CA ASN A 18 -19.60 -11.68 -1.34
C ASN A 18 -18.28 -12.08 -0.69
N ARG A 19 -17.23 -12.14 -1.49
CA ARG A 19 -15.87 -12.35 -0.96
C ARG A 19 -15.42 -11.08 -0.22
N VAL A 20 -15.29 -11.19 1.09
CA VAL A 20 -14.84 -10.12 1.97
C VAL A 20 -13.54 -10.52 2.67
N GLN A 21 -12.84 -9.51 3.17
CA GLN A 21 -11.62 -9.71 3.94
C GLN A 21 -11.97 -9.86 5.42
N GLY A 22 -11.52 -10.95 6.02
CA GLY A 22 -11.64 -11.22 7.45
C GLY A 22 -10.74 -10.31 8.30
N PRO A 23 -10.59 -10.63 9.60
CA PRO A 23 -9.75 -9.87 10.51
C PRO A 23 -8.33 -9.69 9.97
N LEU A 24 -7.81 -8.45 10.03
CA LEU A 24 -6.48 -8.13 9.55
C LEU A 24 -5.39 -8.67 10.48
N GLU A 25 -4.50 -9.49 9.94
CA GLU A 25 -3.32 -10.01 10.63
C GLU A 25 -2.05 -9.47 9.97
N LEU A 26 -0.99 -9.26 10.77
CA LEU A 26 0.31 -8.86 10.25
C LEU A 26 0.95 -10.04 9.52
N VAL A 27 1.14 -9.93 8.22
CA VAL A 27 1.74 -11.00 7.40
C VAL A 27 3.23 -10.78 7.13
N ALA A 28 3.68 -9.53 7.05
CA ALA A 28 5.08 -9.20 6.82
C ALA A 28 5.43 -7.78 7.31
N SER A 29 6.72 -7.53 7.52
CA SER A 29 7.25 -6.21 7.81
C SER A 29 8.50 -5.98 6.95
N PHE A 30 8.59 -4.80 6.34
CA PHE A 30 9.69 -4.40 5.48
C PHE A 30 10.23 -3.01 5.85
N ASP A 31 11.40 -2.68 5.33
CA ASP A 31 11.93 -1.31 5.33
C ASP A 31 11.69 -0.68 3.94
N GLY A 32 11.13 0.53 3.93
CA GLY A 32 10.78 1.22 2.69
C GLY A 32 10.98 2.73 2.72
N LEU A 33 10.69 3.36 1.59
CA LEU A 33 10.63 4.81 1.41
C LEU A 33 9.23 5.18 0.97
N VAL A 34 8.64 6.20 1.58
CA VAL A 34 7.31 6.69 1.24
C VAL A 34 7.46 8.08 0.65
N ALA A 35 7.02 8.26 -0.60
CA ALA A 35 7.12 9.52 -1.31
C ALA A 35 5.75 9.92 -1.89
N PRO A 36 5.34 11.19 -1.80
CA PRO A 36 4.12 11.66 -2.44
C PRO A 36 4.28 11.59 -3.97
N VAL A 37 3.26 11.07 -4.65
CA VAL A 37 3.16 11.12 -6.11
C VAL A 37 2.71 12.54 -6.44
N SER A 38 3.62 13.39 -6.90
CA SER A 38 3.38 14.82 -7.13
C SER A 38 2.40 15.07 -8.28
N THR A 39 1.11 14.89 -8.03
CA THR A 39 -0.02 15.56 -8.68
C THR A 39 -1.14 15.60 -7.65
N PRO A 40 -1.21 16.65 -6.81
CA PRO A 40 -2.36 16.79 -5.90
C PRO A 40 -3.63 16.87 -6.73
N GLU A 41 -4.61 16.00 -6.45
CA GLU A 41 -5.96 16.20 -6.95
C GLU A 41 -6.45 17.56 -6.42
N THR A 42 -6.92 18.43 -7.32
CA THR A 42 -7.40 19.77 -6.96
C THR A 42 -8.48 19.65 -5.88
N PRO A 43 -8.35 20.34 -4.74
CA PRO A 43 -9.34 20.22 -3.66
C PRO A 43 -10.70 20.71 -4.15
N SER A 44 -11.74 19.88 -4.03
CA SER A 44 -13.13 20.33 -4.11
C SER A 44 -13.57 20.89 -2.75
N GLU A 45 -14.47 21.87 -2.76
CA GLU A 45 -14.88 22.73 -1.63
C GLU A 45 -15.45 22.02 -0.39
N SER A 46 -15.55 20.68 -0.38
CA SER A 46 -16.26 19.91 0.66
C SER A 46 -15.39 18.96 1.50
N SER A 47 -14.06 18.91 1.31
CA SER A 47 -13.18 17.99 2.06
C SER A 47 -12.18 18.72 2.96
N SER A 48 -12.35 18.57 4.28
CA SER A 48 -11.35 19.00 5.27
C SER A 48 -10.15 18.05 5.26
N GLY A 49 -9.19 18.26 4.36
CA GLY A 49 -7.94 17.50 4.24
C GLY A 49 -7.71 16.97 2.83
N VAL A 50 -6.47 17.07 2.33
CA VAL A 50 -6.09 16.65 0.97
C VAL A 50 -5.71 15.18 1.02
N VAL A 51 -6.39 14.34 0.23
CA VAL A 51 -5.92 12.97 0.00
C VAL A 51 -4.80 13.04 -1.03
N VAL A 52 -3.63 12.53 -0.67
CA VAL A 52 -2.44 12.54 -1.53
C VAL A 52 -1.99 11.09 -1.74
N ASP A 53 -1.90 10.71 -3.01
CA ASP A 53 -1.31 9.44 -3.40
C ASP A 53 0.16 9.40 -3.01
N HIS A 54 0.55 8.31 -2.37
CA HIS A 54 1.92 8.05 -1.98
C HIS A 54 2.39 6.74 -2.60
N ALA A 55 3.56 6.78 -3.22
CA ALA A 55 4.29 5.60 -3.62
C ALA A 55 5.16 5.12 -2.44
N VAL A 56 5.00 3.85 -2.09
CA VAL A 56 5.80 3.15 -1.08
C VAL A 56 6.76 2.23 -1.81
N TYR A 57 8.03 2.56 -1.77
CA TYR A 57 9.12 1.79 -2.35
C TYR A 57 9.67 0.84 -1.29
N ILE A 58 9.50 -0.47 -1.51
CA ILE A 58 9.97 -1.52 -0.61
C ILE A 58 11.16 -2.20 -1.28
N ARG A 59 12.30 -2.25 -0.60
CA ARG A 59 13.54 -2.80 -1.18
C ARG A 59 13.69 -4.27 -0.78
N GLY A 60 14.01 -5.13 -1.74
CA GLY A 60 14.17 -6.56 -1.52
C GLY A 60 14.82 -7.24 -2.74
N ASP A 61 15.49 -8.38 -2.51
CA ASP A 61 16.01 -9.21 -3.60
C ASP A 61 14.94 -10.20 -4.12
N GLU A 62 13.89 -10.43 -3.32
CA GLU A 62 12.75 -11.28 -3.61
C GLU A 62 11.45 -10.47 -3.65
N PRO A 63 10.47 -10.88 -4.47
CA PRO A 63 9.17 -10.22 -4.53
C PRO A 63 8.48 -10.28 -3.17
N THR A 64 7.97 -9.13 -2.73
CA THR A 64 7.34 -8.91 -1.42
C THR A 64 6.06 -9.72 -1.21
N GLY A 65 5.40 -10.17 -2.30
CA GLY A 65 4.15 -10.93 -2.24
C GLY A 65 2.94 -10.11 -1.79
N ILE A 66 3.03 -8.78 -1.85
CA ILE A 66 1.94 -7.86 -1.55
C ILE A 66 0.88 -7.94 -2.65
N LEU A 67 -0.39 -7.88 -2.25
CA LEU A 67 -1.57 -7.94 -3.10
C LEU A 67 -2.34 -6.61 -3.03
N ASP A 68 -3.19 -6.35 -4.03
CA ASP A 68 -4.09 -5.18 -4.06
C ASP A 68 -5.15 -5.20 -2.93
N THR A 69 -5.42 -6.37 -2.35
CA THR A 69 -6.30 -6.54 -1.19
C THR A 69 -5.59 -6.30 0.15
N ASP A 70 -4.28 -6.06 0.15
CA ASP A 70 -3.55 -5.86 1.40
C ASP A 70 -3.75 -4.46 1.97
N VAL A 71 -3.46 -4.35 3.27
CA VAL A 71 -3.46 -3.09 4.00
C VAL A 71 -2.04 -2.78 4.45
N ILE A 72 -1.55 -1.60 4.09
CA ILE A 72 -0.22 -1.11 4.42
C ILE A 72 -0.27 -0.29 5.72
N GLY A 73 0.52 -0.74 6.70
CA GLY A 73 0.85 -0.02 7.92
C GLY A 73 2.03 0.91 7.69
N VAL A 74 1.81 2.22 7.76
CA VAL A 74 2.83 3.23 7.52
C VAL A 74 2.54 4.49 8.34
N ARG A 75 3.55 5.07 8.98
CA ARG A 75 3.41 6.27 9.86
C ARG A 75 2.29 6.15 10.92
N GLY A 76 2.11 4.95 11.47
CA GLY A 76 1.07 4.66 12.47
C GLY A 76 -0.36 4.58 11.91
N ARG A 77 -0.52 4.59 10.58
CA ARG A 77 -1.80 4.49 9.88
C ARG A 77 -1.86 3.17 9.12
N ARG A 78 -3.07 2.62 8.98
CA ARG A 78 -3.36 1.46 8.13
C ARG A 78 -4.19 1.94 6.95
N VAL A 79 -3.67 1.74 5.74
CA VAL A 79 -4.29 2.20 4.51
C VAL A 79 -4.31 1.09 3.47
N PRO A 80 -5.41 0.91 2.72
CA PRO A 80 -5.46 -0.11 1.67
C PRO A 80 -4.44 0.20 0.57
N VAL A 81 -3.94 -0.84 -0.07
CA VAL A 81 -3.22 -0.71 -1.33
C VAL A 81 -4.18 -0.12 -2.38
N ASP A 82 -3.72 0.87 -3.13
CA ASP A 82 -4.44 1.50 -4.23
C ASP A 82 -3.88 0.97 -5.56
N GLY A 83 -4.59 0.02 -6.16
CA GLY A 83 -4.20 -0.59 -7.43
C GLY A 83 -3.21 -1.75 -7.31
N VAL A 84 -2.65 -2.17 -8.44
CA VAL A 84 -1.80 -3.36 -8.51
C VAL A 84 -0.36 -3.01 -8.12
N PRO A 85 0.25 -3.74 -7.15
CA PRO A 85 1.67 -3.62 -6.83
C PRO A 85 2.56 -3.74 -8.08
N ALA A 86 3.52 -2.82 -8.22
CA ALA A 86 4.46 -2.78 -9.33
C ALA A 86 5.82 -3.36 -8.94
N VAL A 87 6.42 -4.16 -9.82
CA VAL A 87 7.77 -4.71 -9.61
C VAL A 87 8.82 -3.64 -9.93
N TRP A 88 9.73 -3.39 -8.99
CA TRP A 88 10.88 -2.51 -9.19
C TRP A 88 12.09 -3.31 -9.67
N ARG A 89 12.59 -2.96 -10.86
CA ARG A 89 13.80 -3.56 -11.45
C ARG A 89 14.91 -2.52 -11.62
N ASP A 90 16.16 -2.98 -11.49
CA ASP A 90 17.32 -2.17 -11.85
C ASP A 90 17.48 -2.04 -13.38
N VAL A 91 18.47 -1.26 -13.81
CA VAL A 91 18.78 -1.04 -15.22
C VAL A 91 19.17 -2.30 -16.00
N HIS A 92 19.53 -3.38 -15.30
CA HIS A 92 19.86 -4.69 -15.87
C HIS A 92 18.67 -5.66 -15.80
N GLY A 93 17.49 -5.20 -15.35
CA GLY A 93 16.27 -6.01 -15.25
C GLY A 93 16.20 -6.91 -14.02
N ARG A 94 17.14 -6.81 -13.07
CA ARG A 94 17.10 -7.60 -11.83
C ARG A 94 16.07 -7.01 -10.87
N HIS A 95 15.34 -7.87 -10.17
CA HIS A 95 14.43 -7.43 -9.11
C HIS A 95 15.22 -6.74 -8.01
N VAL A 96 14.74 -5.58 -7.57
CA VAL A 96 15.34 -4.80 -6.47
C VAL A 96 14.30 -4.34 -5.45
N GLY A 97 13.04 -4.73 -5.64
CA GLY A 97 11.95 -4.46 -4.73
C GLY A 97 10.60 -4.37 -5.44
N ASP A 98 9.62 -3.83 -4.71
CA ASP A 98 8.28 -3.56 -5.20
C ASP A 98 7.86 -2.15 -4.84
N VAL A 99 6.91 -1.60 -5.59
CA VAL A 99 6.30 -0.29 -5.35
C VAL A 99 4.80 -0.50 -5.21
N VAL A 100 4.24 0.00 -4.12
CA VAL A 100 2.79 0.02 -3.90
C VAL A 100 2.31 1.45 -3.76
N THR A 101 1.13 1.75 -4.30
CA THR A 101 0.49 3.04 -4.12
C THR A 101 -0.48 2.94 -2.95
N VAL A 102 -0.53 3.98 -2.13
CA VAL A 102 -1.49 4.12 -1.03
C VAL A 102 -1.99 5.55 -0.97
N LYS A 103 -3.21 5.73 -0.47
CA LYS A 103 -3.80 7.06 -0.27
C LYS A 103 -3.66 7.50 1.18
N LEU A 104 -2.88 8.55 1.42
CA LEU A 104 -2.72 9.16 2.74
C LEU A 104 -3.46 10.50 2.78
N ARG A 105 -4.26 10.71 3.81
CA ARG A 105 -4.88 12.01 4.08
C ARG A 105 -3.88 12.91 4.80
N GLU A 106 -3.53 14.03 4.21
CA GLU A 106 -2.68 15.06 4.80
C GLU A 106 -3.56 16.17 5.38
N GLY A 107 -3.25 16.59 6.61
CA GLY A 107 -4.00 17.55 7.41
C GLY A 107 -3.28 17.87 8.72
#